data_AF-D2BFY1-F1
#
_entry.id   AF-D2BFY1-F1
#
_cell.length_a   1.000
_cell.length_b   1.000
_cell.length_c   1.000
_cell.angle_alpha   90.00
_cell.angle_beta   90.00
_cell.angle_gamma   90.00
#
_symmetry.space_group_name_H-M   'P 1'
#
loop_
_entity.id
_entity.type
_entity.pdbx_description
1 polymer ?
#
loop_
_entity_poly.entity_id
_entity_poly.type
_entity_poly.pdbx_seq_one_letter_code
_entity_poly.pdbx_strand_id
1 'polypeptide(L)'
;MLPRVPRKLWWRLVTLLETRGRLVHPCALRMARHLTHHADEAGRLVDIPAVLGSYSARHALGRRTGWTDFMRLVEAGLLRQVCAAAPERQARYVLALDLATLPDDLPVELAAELRRYIDDPRTAARGNPTMADVDAALAECEVIREGCATRGPAIRSSLGCGRLHTSPYTREGTSPSHRPRLSQQPRRPRQLPFEGQDFSEEKADALNFVRELSPEWARQRGGQMLSETEMVQLSHLVALLLRHMPRSEAKELLTAQVASATDLAKLITWRAGRTLNGLRRSHRRATAIQVDDDGSAHAAWLAANAERNTAAAERRTALVEEARRRARQIGGRREADADARLDERSRPTRPSSPEGLNGATGTGPAPSTVPRAAQGPLRAATESWEVFERDVLHRHAVPVSPEPPRLSEPEPEHTAEADAAALAAERAWLVQMMAARSSDAQQSR
;
A
#
# COMPACT_ATOMS: atom_id res chain seq x y z
N MET A 1 -10.29 13.76 1.25
CA MET A 1 -8.88 13.29 1.29
C MET A 1 -8.63 12.63 2.64
N LEU A 2 -7.91 11.50 2.70
CA LEU A 2 -7.51 10.91 3.98
C LEU A 2 -6.50 11.82 4.70
N PRO A 3 -6.66 12.08 6.00
CA PRO A 3 -5.75 12.91 6.75
C PRO A 3 -4.36 12.25 6.86
N ARG A 4 -3.33 13.08 6.75
CA ARG A 4 -1.95 12.68 7.01
C ARG A 4 -1.76 12.50 8.51
N VAL A 5 -0.96 11.53 8.94
CA VAL A 5 -0.70 11.30 10.37
C VAL A 5 0.74 11.68 10.74
N PRO A 6 0.94 12.59 11.71
CA PRO A 6 2.26 12.90 12.27
C PRO A 6 2.98 11.67 12.82
N ARG A 7 4.31 11.68 12.77
CA ARG A 7 5.14 10.57 13.22
C ARG A 7 4.90 10.16 14.69
N LYS A 8 4.72 11.15 15.57
CA LYS A 8 4.46 10.89 17.01
C LYS A 8 3.13 10.19 17.23
N LEU A 9 2.09 10.59 16.50
CA LEU A 9 0.76 9.99 16.55
C LEU A 9 0.76 8.59 15.92
N TRP A 10 1.53 8.40 14.85
CA TRP A 10 1.65 7.13 14.15
C TRP A 10 2.09 5.99 15.07
N TRP A 11 3.16 6.17 15.86
CA TRP A 11 3.63 5.12 16.78
C TRP A 11 2.56 4.65 17.76
N ARG A 12 1.85 5.62 18.37
CA ARG A 12 0.76 5.34 19.32
C ARG A 12 -0.38 4.60 18.64
N LEU A 13 -0.73 5.00 17.42
CA LEU A 13 -1.75 4.34 16.62
C LEU A 13 -1.38 2.91 16.23
N VAL A 14 -0.17 2.68 15.73
CA VAL A 14 0.30 1.33 15.36
C VAL A 14 0.29 0.41 16.58
N THR A 15 0.76 0.90 17.74
CA THR A 15 0.74 0.15 19.00
C THR A 15 -0.70 -0.19 19.42
N LEU A 16 -1.62 0.75 19.28
CA LEU A 16 -3.04 0.52 19.57
C LEU A 16 -3.66 -0.49 18.60
N LEU A 17 -3.40 -0.36 17.30
CA LEU A 17 -3.93 -1.29 16.29
C LEU A 17 -3.40 -2.72 16.49
N GLU A 18 -2.17 -2.86 16.98
CA GLU A 18 -1.59 -4.14 17.38
C GLU A 18 -2.30 -4.73 18.60
N THR A 19 -2.41 -3.98 19.71
CA THR A 19 -3.04 -4.49 20.94
C THR A 19 -4.51 -4.84 20.75
N ARG A 20 -5.17 -4.19 19.78
CA ARG A 20 -6.56 -4.45 19.41
C ARG A 20 -6.72 -5.53 18.33
N GLY A 21 -5.63 -6.16 17.87
CA GLY A 21 -5.68 -7.19 16.84
C GLY A 21 -6.27 -6.70 15.51
N ARG A 22 -6.11 -5.41 15.18
CA ARG A 22 -6.52 -4.84 13.88
C ARG A 22 -5.38 -4.89 12.87
N LEU A 23 -4.14 -4.77 13.34
CA LEU A 23 -2.94 -4.99 12.53
C LEU A 23 -2.32 -6.35 12.88
N VAL A 24 -3.06 -7.43 12.61
CA VAL A 24 -2.67 -8.81 13.00
C VAL A 24 -1.46 -9.29 12.22
N HIS A 25 -1.30 -8.86 10.98
CA HIS A 25 -0.27 -9.40 10.10
C HIS A 25 1.13 -9.01 10.61
N PRO A 26 1.97 -9.96 11.09
CA PRO A 26 3.23 -9.63 11.77
C PRO A 26 4.20 -8.83 10.89
N CYS A 27 4.19 -9.14 9.58
CA CYS A 27 5.01 -8.42 8.61
C CYS A 27 4.57 -6.97 8.36
N ALA A 28 3.26 -6.70 8.32
CA ALA A 28 2.73 -5.34 8.18
C ALA A 28 3.05 -4.52 9.43
N LEU A 29 2.84 -5.11 10.62
CA LEU A 29 3.22 -4.51 11.90
C LEU A 29 4.71 -4.17 11.96
N ARG A 30 5.58 -5.11 11.58
CA ARG A 30 7.04 -4.90 11.51
C ARG A 30 7.39 -3.72 10.60
N MET A 31 6.78 -3.63 9.43
CA MET A 31 6.97 -2.48 8.53
C MET A 31 6.43 -1.18 9.15
N ALA A 32 5.24 -1.19 9.73
CA ALA A 32 4.63 0.01 10.33
C ALA A 32 5.50 0.58 11.45
N ARG A 33 6.07 -0.29 12.30
CA ARG A 33 7.05 0.10 13.32
C ARG A 33 8.30 0.70 12.68
N HIS A 34 8.85 0.09 11.65
CA HIS A 34 10.03 0.61 10.93
C HIS A 34 9.79 2.01 10.35
N LEU A 35 8.63 2.24 9.73
CA LEU A 35 8.29 3.55 9.13
C LEU A 35 8.25 4.69 10.14
N THR A 36 8.02 4.40 11.42
CA THR A 36 8.10 5.38 12.53
C THR A 36 9.44 6.09 12.57
N HIS A 37 10.54 5.40 12.22
CA HIS A 37 11.87 5.99 12.26
C HIS A 37 12.24 6.77 11.00
N HIS A 38 11.50 6.57 9.91
CA HIS A 38 11.84 7.08 8.58
C HIS A 38 10.89 8.16 8.07
N ALA A 39 9.69 8.27 8.65
CA ALA A 39 8.80 9.37 8.35
C ALA A 39 9.37 10.69 8.90
N ASP A 40 9.15 11.80 8.18
CA ASP A 40 9.38 13.14 8.73
C ASP A 40 8.37 13.45 9.87
N GLU A 41 8.53 14.58 10.56
CA GLU A 41 7.66 14.94 11.70
C GLU A 41 6.17 14.94 11.34
N ALA A 42 5.84 15.33 10.13
CA ALA A 42 4.46 15.39 9.71
C ALA A 42 3.97 14.07 9.07
N GLY A 43 4.82 13.04 8.87
CA GLY A 43 4.43 11.73 8.34
C GLY A 43 4.65 11.50 6.83
N ARG A 44 5.62 12.17 6.18
CA ARG A 44 6.00 11.95 4.78
C ARG A 44 7.16 10.98 4.70
N LEU A 45 7.13 10.17 3.65
CA LEU A 45 8.19 9.27 3.24
C LEU A 45 8.67 9.73 1.86
N VAL A 46 9.84 10.38 1.82
CA VAL A 46 10.37 11.03 0.61
C VAL A 46 11.29 10.10 -0.18
N ASP A 47 12.14 9.32 0.51
CA ASP A 47 13.12 8.41 -0.10
C ASP A 47 12.78 6.94 0.19
N ILE A 48 11.79 6.41 -0.53
CA ILE A 48 11.33 5.03 -0.36
C ILE A 48 12.45 4.00 -0.59
N PRO A 49 13.34 4.14 -1.60
CA PRO A 49 14.50 3.27 -1.74
C PRO A 49 15.38 3.20 -0.49
N ALA A 50 15.68 4.33 0.16
CA ALA A 50 16.45 4.34 1.40
C ALA A 50 15.70 3.69 2.56
N VAL A 51 14.39 3.97 2.71
CA VAL A 51 13.55 3.34 3.74
C VAL A 51 13.56 1.82 3.62
N LEU A 52 13.36 1.31 2.40
CA LEU A 52 13.33 -0.13 2.14
C LEU A 52 14.73 -0.77 2.20
N GLY A 53 15.77 -0.02 1.85
CA GLY A 53 17.16 -0.42 2.06
C GLY A 53 17.46 -0.64 3.54
N SER A 54 17.12 0.33 4.38
CA SER A 54 17.27 0.24 5.84
C SER A 54 16.41 -0.87 6.44
N TYR A 55 15.17 -1.04 5.98
CA TYR A 55 14.28 -2.13 6.42
C TYR A 55 14.89 -3.50 6.15
N SER A 56 15.40 -3.69 4.92
CA SER A 56 16.01 -4.94 4.48
C SER A 56 17.24 -5.28 5.33
N ALA A 57 18.09 -4.29 5.59
CA ALA A 57 19.27 -4.45 6.43
C ALA A 57 18.91 -4.77 7.88
N ARG A 58 17.98 -4.02 8.49
CA ARG A 58 17.58 -4.17 9.88
C ARG A 58 16.93 -5.52 10.18
N HIS A 59 16.14 -6.05 9.25
CA HIS A 59 15.37 -7.28 9.46
C HIS A 59 15.95 -8.51 8.76
N ALA A 60 17.12 -8.38 8.11
CA ALA A 60 17.75 -9.44 7.31
C ALA A 60 16.79 -10.04 6.25
N LEU A 61 16.01 -9.17 5.59
CA LEU A 61 15.05 -9.55 4.56
C LEU A 61 15.47 -9.05 3.18
N GLY A 62 15.05 -9.75 2.13
CA GLY A 62 15.22 -9.26 0.77
C GLY A 62 14.37 -8.02 0.51
N ARG A 63 14.86 -7.09 -0.32
CA ARG A 63 14.13 -5.87 -0.73
C ARG A 63 12.73 -6.14 -1.29
N ARG A 64 12.56 -7.27 -1.99
CA ARG A 64 11.24 -7.70 -2.51
C ARG A 64 10.24 -7.98 -1.39
N THR A 65 10.68 -8.65 -0.32
CA THR A 65 9.86 -8.91 0.87
C THR A 65 9.53 -7.60 1.57
N GLY A 66 10.50 -6.68 1.69
CA GLY A 66 10.25 -5.33 2.19
C GLY A 66 9.17 -4.59 1.38
N TRP A 67 9.21 -4.66 0.05
CA TRP A 67 8.15 -4.11 -0.80
C TRP A 67 6.79 -4.78 -0.57
N THR A 68 6.72 -6.10 -0.45
CA THR A 68 5.47 -6.80 -0.14
C THR A 68 4.89 -6.33 1.19
N ASP A 69 5.72 -6.21 2.22
CA ASP A 69 5.30 -5.74 3.55
C ASP A 69 4.87 -4.27 3.53
N PHE A 70 5.53 -3.44 2.70
CA PHE A 70 5.13 -2.06 2.46
C PHE A 70 3.77 -1.96 1.76
N MET A 71 3.54 -2.78 0.72
CA MET A 71 2.27 -2.78 -0.02
C MET A 71 1.10 -3.25 0.85
N ARG A 72 1.32 -4.16 1.79
CA ARG A 72 0.29 -4.56 2.78
C ARG A 72 -0.21 -3.36 3.61
N LEU A 73 0.66 -2.40 3.91
CA LEU A 73 0.24 -1.17 4.59
C LEU A 73 -0.52 -0.21 3.67
N VAL A 74 -0.19 -0.18 2.38
CA VAL A 74 -0.95 0.57 1.37
C VAL A 74 -2.35 -0.03 1.21
N GLU A 75 -2.44 -1.35 1.08
CA GLU A 75 -3.71 -2.10 0.98
C GLU A 75 -4.56 -1.96 2.25
N ALA A 76 -3.94 -1.92 3.43
CA ALA A 76 -4.61 -1.65 4.70
C ALA A 76 -5.04 -0.18 4.87
N GLY A 77 -4.80 0.69 3.89
CA GLY A 77 -5.14 2.13 3.97
C GLY A 77 -4.27 2.93 4.95
N LEU A 78 -3.20 2.33 5.46
CA LEU A 78 -2.27 2.93 6.42
C LEU A 78 -1.16 3.77 5.74
N LEU A 79 -1.00 3.60 4.43
CA LEU A 79 -0.12 4.40 3.60
C LEU A 79 -0.85 4.87 2.35
N ARG A 80 -0.59 6.12 1.95
CA ARG A 80 -1.11 6.68 0.70
C ARG A 80 0.01 7.17 -0.19
N GLN A 81 -0.04 6.82 -1.46
CA GLN A 81 0.83 7.42 -2.46
C GLN A 81 0.35 8.83 -2.78
N VAL A 82 1.23 9.82 -2.64
CA VAL A 82 0.94 11.23 -2.96
C VAL A 82 1.53 11.62 -4.30
N CYS A 83 2.66 11.03 -4.66
CA CYS A 83 3.29 11.23 -5.97
C CYS A 83 3.68 9.88 -6.56
N ALA A 84 3.30 9.66 -7.82
CA ALA A 84 3.83 8.58 -8.63
C ALA A 84 5.34 8.75 -8.84
N ALA A 85 6.03 7.64 -9.09
CA ALA A 85 7.40 7.70 -9.58
C ALA A 85 7.39 8.20 -11.03
N ALA A 86 8.30 9.11 -11.36
CA ALA A 86 8.54 9.61 -12.71
C ALA A 86 10.06 9.64 -12.98
N PRO A 87 10.53 9.85 -14.23
CA PRO A 87 11.95 10.08 -14.47
C PRO A 87 12.48 11.17 -13.53
N GLU A 88 13.61 10.91 -12.85
CA GLU A 88 14.26 11.81 -11.88
C GLU A 88 13.49 12.12 -10.59
N ARG A 89 12.24 11.64 -10.45
CA ARG A 89 11.40 11.88 -9.28
C ARG A 89 10.93 10.57 -8.65
N GLN A 90 11.34 10.35 -7.41
CA GLN A 90 10.92 9.17 -6.65
C GLN A 90 9.45 9.26 -6.23
N ALA A 91 8.81 8.10 -6.08
CA ALA A 91 7.47 8.02 -5.50
C ALA A 91 7.49 8.52 -4.06
N ARG A 92 6.50 9.33 -3.68
CA ARG A 92 6.35 9.87 -2.32
C ARG A 92 5.10 9.32 -1.69
N TYR A 93 5.22 8.92 -0.43
CA TYR A 93 4.12 8.37 0.35
C TYR A 93 3.91 9.20 1.61
N VAL A 94 2.71 9.11 2.16
CA VAL A 94 2.39 9.65 3.47
C VAL A 94 1.78 8.57 4.34
N LEU A 95 2.09 8.64 5.63
CA LEU A 95 1.35 7.93 6.67
C LEU A 95 -0.08 8.46 6.62
N ALA A 96 -1.01 7.56 6.30
CA ALA A 96 -2.41 7.87 6.17
C ALA A 96 -3.19 6.99 7.15
N LEU A 97 -4.37 7.44 7.50
CA LEU A 97 -5.26 6.64 8.31
C LEU A 97 -6.66 6.84 7.75
N ASP A 98 -7.32 5.74 7.43
CA ASP A 98 -8.74 5.80 7.13
C ASP A 98 -9.50 5.94 8.44
N LEU A 99 -10.05 7.14 8.66
CA LEU A 99 -10.83 7.46 9.85
C LEU A 99 -12.07 6.57 9.99
N ALA A 100 -12.58 6.03 8.89
CA ALA A 100 -13.69 5.09 8.92
C ALA A 100 -13.28 3.70 9.45
N THR A 101 -11.98 3.37 9.38
CA THR A 101 -11.43 2.08 9.86
C THR A 101 -10.85 2.17 11.27
N LEU A 102 -10.79 3.37 11.85
CA LEU A 102 -10.34 3.57 13.21
C LEU A 102 -11.30 2.90 14.20
N PRO A 103 -10.80 2.28 15.28
CA PRO A 103 -11.65 1.80 16.36
C PRO A 103 -12.44 2.97 16.97
N ASP A 104 -13.72 2.75 17.25
CA ASP A 104 -14.59 3.74 17.90
C ASP A 104 -14.16 4.04 19.36
N ASP A 105 -13.32 3.17 19.93
CA ASP A 105 -12.87 3.20 21.32
C ASP A 105 -11.41 3.63 21.49
N LEU A 106 -11.00 4.62 20.69
CA LEU A 106 -9.73 5.32 20.88
C LEU A 106 -9.64 5.94 22.29
N PRO A 107 -8.47 5.89 22.96
CA PRO A 107 -8.25 6.65 24.18
C PRO A 107 -8.59 8.13 23.97
N VAL A 108 -9.31 8.73 24.92
CA VAL A 108 -9.88 10.09 24.79
C VAL A 108 -8.82 11.12 24.39
N GLU A 109 -7.61 11.02 24.97
CA GLU A 109 -6.49 11.90 24.66
C GLU A 109 -6.01 11.74 23.20
N LEU A 110 -5.88 10.50 22.72
CA LEU A 110 -5.44 10.23 21.35
C LEU A 110 -6.51 10.64 20.34
N ALA A 111 -7.78 10.38 20.65
CA ALA A 111 -8.91 10.84 19.84
C ALA A 111 -8.97 12.37 19.78
N ALA A 112 -8.76 13.06 20.91
CA ALA A 112 -8.73 14.52 20.97
C ALA A 112 -7.54 15.09 20.19
N GLU A 113 -6.36 14.48 20.28
CA GLU A 113 -5.16 14.90 19.54
C GLU A 113 -5.31 14.68 18.03
N LEU A 114 -5.90 13.55 17.61
CA LEU A 114 -6.23 13.29 16.21
C LEU A 114 -7.26 14.27 15.68
N ARG A 115 -8.35 14.52 16.42
CA ARG A 115 -9.36 15.53 16.05
C ARG A 115 -8.74 16.91 15.93
N ARG A 116 -7.98 17.36 16.93
CA ARG A 116 -7.25 18.66 16.85
C ARG A 116 -6.37 18.75 15.62
N TYR A 117 -5.71 17.67 15.20
CA TYR A 117 -4.85 17.68 14.02
C TYR A 117 -5.65 17.71 12.70
N ILE A 118 -6.76 16.97 12.64
CA ILE A 118 -7.66 16.90 11.47
C ILE A 118 -8.42 18.23 11.31
N ASP A 119 -8.91 18.76 12.43
CA ASP A 119 -9.72 19.98 12.51
C ASP A 119 -8.87 21.25 12.60
N ASP A 120 -7.53 21.15 12.60
CA ASP A 120 -6.66 22.33 12.59
C ASP A 120 -6.90 23.12 11.29
N PRO A 121 -7.42 24.36 11.36
CA PRO A 121 -7.67 25.16 10.17
C PRO A 121 -6.40 25.42 9.36
N ARG A 122 -5.19 25.28 9.94
CA ARG A 122 -3.91 25.40 9.21
C ARG A 122 -3.59 24.16 8.37
N THR A 123 -4.04 22.96 8.76
CA THR A 123 -3.94 21.76 7.92
C THR A 123 -5.05 21.72 6.87
N ALA A 124 -6.24 22.24 7.20
CA ALA A 124 -7.36 22.42 6.26
C ALA A 124 -7.14 23.55 5.22
N ALA A 125 -6.48 24.66 5.60
CA ALA A 125 -6.19 25.79 4.71
C ALA A 125 -5.14 25.50 3.63
N ARG A 126 -4.40 24.39 3.73
CA ARG A 126 -3.60 23.84 2.61
C ARG A 126 -4.42 22.98 1.65
N GLY A 127 -5.74 22.94 1.82
CA GLY A 127 -6.66 22.00 1.19
C GLY A 127 -7.26 22.42 -0.14
N ASN A 128 -7.10 23.67 -0.59
CA ASN A 128 -7.34 24.05 -1.98
C ASN A 128 -6.05 24.65 -2.52
N PRO A 129 -5.41 24.06 -3.55
CA PRO A 129 -4.27 24.71 -4.18
C PRO A 129 -4.74 26.09 -4.65
N THR A 130 -4.02 27.14 -4.27
CA THR A 130 -4.30 28.46 -4.83
C THR A 130 -3.97 28.43 -6.32
N MET A 131 -4.57 29.30 -7.14
CA MET A 131 -4.15 29.38 -8.54
C MET A 131 -2.65 29.63 -8.66
N ALA A 132 -2.05 30.39 -7.74
CA ALA A 132 -0.60 30.56 -7.69
C ALA A 132 0.18 29.24 -7.47
N ASP A 133 -0.35 28.28 -6.69
CA ASP A 133 0.27 26.95 -6.51
C ASP A 133 0.12 26.08 -7.76
N VAL A 134 -1.02 26.20 -8.46
CA VAL A 134 -1.28 25.52 -9.74
C VAL A 134 -0.40 26.11 -10.84
N ASP A 135 -0.30 27.43 -10.92
CA ASP A 135 0.52 28.16 -11.87
C ASP A 135 2.01 27.95 -11.61
N ALA A 136 2.45 27.85 -10.35
CA ALA A 136 3.83 27.48 -10.02
C ALA A 136 4.15 26.02 -10.44
N ALA A 137 3.21 25.09 -10.22
CA ALA A 137 3.37 23.70 -10.65
C ALA A 137 3.30 23.56 -12.18
N LEU A 138 2.50 24.38 -12.87
CA LEU A 138 2.42 24.42 -14.32
C LEU A 138 3.63 25.12 -14.95
N ALA A 139 4.14 26.20 -14.35
CA ALA A 139 5.36 26.87 -14.78
C ALA A 139 6.59 25.95 -14.64
N GLU A 140 6.67 25.12 -13.59
CA GLU A 140 7.68 24.06 -13.50
C GLU A 140 7.53 22.98 -14.60
N CYS A 141 6.33 22.77 -15.13
CA CYS A 141 6.08 21.85 -16.25
C CYS A 141 6.32 22.49 -17.62
N GLU A 142 6.17 23.81 -17.75
CA GLU A 142 6.36 24.56 -19.00
C GLU A 142 7.85 24.70 -19.36
N VAL A 143 8.74 24.73 -18.37
CA VAL A 143 10.21 24.67 -18.54
C VAL A 143 10.66 23.37 -19.23
N ILE A 144 9.83 22.32 -19.24
CA ILE A 144 10.14 21.03 -19.89
C ILE A 144 9.61 20.99 -21.34
N ARG A 145 8.68 21.89 -21.71
CA ARG A 145 8.07 21.90 -23.05
C ARG A 145 8.83 22.77 -24.06
N GLU A 146 9.51 23.81 -23.62
CA GLU A 146 10.38 24.63 -24.47
C GLU A 146 11.84 24.24 -24.28
N GLY A 147 12.26 23.18 -24.96
CA GLY A 147 13.66 22.77 -24.94
C GLY A 147 14.57 23.84 -25.56
N CYS A 148 15.65 24.21 -24.86
CA CYS A 148 16.90 24.59 -25.52
C CYS A 148 18.09 24.55 -24.56
N ALA A 149 19.14 23.85 -25.01
CA ALA A 149 20.51 24.07 -24.59
C ALA A 149 20.91 25.54 -24.86
N THR A 150 21.54 26.22 -23.89
CA THR A 150 22.89 26.85 -24.00
C THR A 150 23.23 27.78 -22.81
N ARG A 151 24.49 27.63 -22.31
CA ARG A 151 25.38 28.60 -21.59
C ARG A 151 24.91 29.08 -20.19
N GLY A 152 25.62 29.00 -19.05
CA GLY A 152 26.99 28.70 -18.56
C GLY A 152 27.05 29.22 -17.08
N PRO A 153 28.19 29.34 -16.35
CA PRO A 153 29.54 28.83 -16.56
C PRO A 153 29.93 27.70 -15.57
N ALA A 154 31.06 27.07 -15.89
CA ALA A 154 31.65 25.93 -15.21
C ALA A 154 31.98 26.19 -13.72
N ILE A 155 31.46 25.33 -12.85
CA ILE A 155 32.19 24.95 -11.63
C ILE A 155 33.01 23.71 -12.00
N ARG A 156 34.28 23.93 -12.32
CA ARG A 156 35.30 22.89 -12.27
C ARG A 156 35.50 22.52 -10.80
N SER A 157 35.01 21.36 -10.37
CA SER A 157 35.70 20.58 -9.35
C SER A 157 36.12 19.26 -9.96
N SER A 158 37.40 19.21 -10.27
CA SER A 158 38.21 18.05 -10.59
C SER A 158 38.08 16.97 -9.51
N LEU A 159 37.62 15.79 -9.92
CA LEU A 159 38.02 14.42 -9.51
C LEU A 159 36.82 13.48 -9.64
N GLY A 160 36.83 12.65 -10.70
CA GLY A 160 36.00 11.43 -10.81
C GLY A 160 34.67 11.56 -11.58
N CYS A 161 34.71 11.86 -12.88
CA CYS A 161 33.58 11.65 -13.81
C CYS A 161 33.92 10.46 -14.73
N GLY A 162 33.04 9.54 -15.11
CA GLY A 162 31.62 9.39 -14.80
C GLY A 162 30.99 8.30 -15.67
N ARG A 163 29.94 7.66 -15.17
CA ARG A 163 28.63 7.46 -15.82
C ARG A 163 27.81 6.49 -14.98
N LEU A 164 26.72 7.04 -14.46
CA LEU A 164 25.72 6.39 -13.63
C LEU A 164 24.98 5.32 -14.43
N HIS A 165 25.10 4.06 -14.01
CA HIS A 165 24.15 3.01 -14.39
C HIS A 165 23.06 2.91 -13.32
N THR A 166 21.81 3.04 -13.75
CA THR A 166 20.58 2.94 -12.93
C THR A 166 20.25 1.48 -12.59
N SER A 167 21.12 0.81 -11.84
CA SER A 167 20.90 -0.54 -11.29
C SER A 167 21.99 -0.90 -10.27
N PRO A 168 21.69 -1.05 -8.97
CA PRO A 168 22.70 -1.46 -8.00
C PRO A 168 22.73 -3.00 -7.91
N TYR A 169 23.39 -3.65 -8.87
CA TYR A 169 23.91 -5.02 -8.69
C TYR A 169 25.14 -5.25 -9.57
N THR A 170 26.32 -5.05 -8.99
CA THR A 170 27.52 -5.87 -9.19
C THR A 170 28.27 -5.82 -7.86
N ARG A 171 28.30 -6.92 -7.09
CA ARG A 171 29.29 -8.02 -7.10
C ARG A 171 30.38 -7.74 -6.06
N GLU A 172 30.35 -8.49 -4.95
CA GLU A 172 31.51 -9.12 -4.29
C GLU A 172 31.08 -9.79 -2.97
N GLY A 173 31.58 -10.99 -2.71
CA GLY A 173 31.38 -11.74 -1.47
C GLY A 173 30.68 -13.09 -1.66
N THR A 174 31.45 -14.13 -1.99
CA THR A 174 31.07 -15.54 -1.82
C THR A 174 30.65 -15.82 -0.38
N SER A 175 29.43 -16.30 -0.18
CA SER A 175 28.91 -16.77 1.12
C SER A 175 28.56 -18.25 1.05
N PRO A 176 28.71 -18.97 2.17
CA PRO A 176 28.90 -20.41 2.18
C PRO A 176 27.60 -21.17 1.89
N SER A 177 27.77 -22.27 1.17
CA SER A 177 26.75 -23.25 0.84
C SER A 177 26.10 -23.86 2.08
N HIS A 178 24.90 -23.42 2.43
CA HIS A 178 23.94 -24.22 3.20
C HIS A 178 22.80 -24.64 2.28
N ARG A 179 22.80 -25.91 1.88
CA ARG A 179 21.66 -26.55 1.20
C ARG A 179 20.56 -26.86 2.24
N PRO A 180 19.35 -26.29 2.16
CA PRO A 180 18.21 -26.83 2.88
C PRO A 180 17.70 -28.08 2.16
N ARG A 181 17.28 -29.07 2.94
CA ARG A 181 16.72 -30.34 2.46
C ARG A 181 15.48 -30.09 1.58
N LEU A 182 15.48 -30.75 0.42
CA LEU A 182 14.38 -30.79 -0.53
C LEU A 182 13.12 -31.35 0.15
N SER A 183 12.16 -30.48 0.49
CA SER A 183 10.77 -30.91 0.59
C SER A 183 10.25 -31.14 -0.83
N GLN A 184 9.67 -32.31 -1.05
CA GLN A 184 9.13 -32.74 -2.33
C GLN A 184 7.99 -31.79 -2.73
N GLN A 185 8.30 -30.79 -3.56
CA GLN A 185 7.24 -30.07 -4.27
C GLN A 185 6.59 -31.03 -5.27
N PRO A 186 5.24 -31.02 -5.39
CA PRO A 186 4.56 -31.79 -6.41
C PRO A 186 5.13 -31.38 -7.78
N ARG A 187 5.63 -32.38 -8.51
CA ARG A 187 6.20 -32.18 -9.85
C ARG A 187 5.14 -31.51 -10.71
N ARG A 188 5.38 -30.25 -11.10
CA ARG A 188 4.62 -29.63 -12.18
C ARG A 188 4.67 -30.55 -13.41
N PRO A 189 3.55 -30.78 -14.11
CA PRO A 189 3.60 -31.46 -15.39
C PRO A 189 4.59 -30.71 -16.28
N ARG A 190 5.58 -31.44 -16.81
CA ARG A 190 6.47 -30.91 -17.83
C ARG A 190 5.57 -30.51 -18.99
N GLN A 191 5.46 -29.20 -19.24
CA GLN A 191 5.00 -28.74 -20.56
C GLN A 191 5.96 -29.36 -21.56
N LEU A 192 5.46 -30.33 -22.33
CA LEU A 192 6.17 -30.86 -23.48
C LEU A 192 6.50 -29.66 -24.39
N PRO A 193 7.71 -29.59 -24.97
CA PRO A 193 7.98 -28.61 -26.02
C PRO A 193 6.90 -28.79 -27.09
N PHE A 194 6.34 -27.68 -27.58
CA PHE A 194 5.46 -27.68 -28.75
C PHE A 194 6.17 -28.47 -29.87
N GLU A 195 5.75 -29.71 -30.08
CA GLU A 195 6.28 -30.58 -31.14
C GLU A 195 5.76 -30.05 -32.48
N GLY A 196 6.68 -29.73 -33.40
CA GLY A 196 6.35 -29.51 -34.81
C GLY A 196 6.65 -28.12 -35.41
N GLN A 197 7.15 -27.13 -34.65
CA GLN A 197 7.62 -25.88 -35.26
C GLN A 197 9.12 -25.91 -35.51
N ASP A 198 9.50 -25.87 -36.80
CA ASP A 198 10.88 -25.69 -37.23
C ASP A 198 11.40 -24.33 -36.77
N PHE A 199 12.04 -24.32 -35.60
CA PHE A 199 12.65 -23.12 -35.02
C PHE A 199 13.85 -22.59 -35.83
N SER A 200 14.20 -23.23 -36.95
CA SER A 200 15.26 -22.83 -37.86
C SER A 200 14.91 -21.54 -38.59
N GLU A 201 13.69 -21.43 -39.14
CA GLU A 201 13.22 -20.24 -39.85
C GLU A 201 13.11 -19.04 -38.91
N GLU A 202 12.52 -19.22 -37.73
CA GLU A 202 12.40 -18.14 -36.74
C GLU A 202 13.77 -17.66 -36.24
N LYS A 203 14.74 -18.56 -36.08
CA LYS A 203 16.12 -18.18 -35.72
C LYS A 203 16.80 -17.41 -36.85
N ALA A 204 16.61 -17.84 -38.10
CA ALA A 204 17.16 -17.15 -39.26
C ALA A 204 16.56 -15.75 -39.41
N ASP A 205 15.25 -15.63 -39.22
CA ASP A 205 14.53 -14.35 -39.24
C ASP A 205 15.00 -13.41 -38.11
N ALA A 206 15.13 -13.93 -36.89
CA ALA A 206 15.67 -13.16 -35.77
C ALA A 206 17.14 -12.73 -35.98
N LEU A 207 17.96 -13.58 -36.61
CA LEU A 207 19.34 -13.23 -36.96
C LEU A 207 19.37 -12.12 -38.03
N ASN A 208 18.52 -12.21 -39.05
CA ASN A 208 18.38 -11.15 -40.06
C ASN A 208 17.94 -9.84 -39.42
N PHE A 209 16.95 -9.87 -38.51
CA PHE A 209 16.53 -8.70 -37.76
C PHE A 209 17.68 -8.10 -36.92
N VAL A 210 18.49 -8.92 -36.24
CA VAL A 210 19.69 -8.44 -35.52
C VAL A 210 20.70 -7.78 -36.48
N ARG A 211 20.91 -8.37 -37.66
CA ARG A 211 21.78 -7.80 -38.71
C ARG A 211 21.25 -6.47 -39.25
N GLU A 212 19.95 -6.34 -39.44
CA GLU A 212 19.29 -5.08 -39.85
C GLU A 212 19.50 -3.95 -38.85
N LEU A 213 19.56 -4.25 -37.55
CA LEU A 213 19.79 -3.26 -36.49
C LEU A 213 21.28 -2.88 -36.34
N SER A 214 22.20 -3.72 -36.82
CA SER A 214 23.64 -3.55 -36.66
C SER A 214 24.19 -2.21 -37.18
N PRO A 215 23.80 -1.70 -38.36
CA PRO A 215 24.21 -0.38 -38.84
C PRO A 215 23.73 0.76 -37.95
N GLU A 216 22.54 0.64 -37.34
CA GLU A 216 21.99 1.65 -36.44
C GLU A 216 22.76 1.69 -35.11
N TRP A 217 23.07 0.52 -34.54
CA TRP A 217 23.93 0.42 -33.37
C TRP A 217 25.33 0.96 -33.63
N ALA A 218 25.92 0.64 -34.80
CA ALA A 218 27.22 1.15 -35.21
C ALA A 218 27.22 2.68 -35.31
N ARG A 219 26.21 3.29 -35.94
CA ARG A 219 26.06 4.76 -36.02
C ARG A 219 25.99 5.41 -34.65
N GLN A 220 25.24 4.81 -33.72
CA GLN A 220 25.12 5.35 -32.35
C GLN A 220 26.40 5.20 -31.51
N ARG A 221 27.26 4.22 -31.80
CA ARG A 221 28.45 3.87 -31.01
C ARG A 221 29.78 4.19 -31.69
N GLY A 222 29.78 5.04 -32.71
CA GLY A 222 31.01 5.44 -33.40
C GLY A 222 31.70 4.31 -34.17
N GLY A 223 30.92 3.43 -34.80
CA GLY A 223 31.40 2.36 -35.67
C GLY A 223 31.63 1.00 -34.99
N GLN A 224 31.42 0.90 -33.67
CA GLN A 224 31.53 -0.40 -32.98
C GLN A 224 30.36 -1.33 -33.34
N MET A 225 30.67 -2.46 -33.98
CA MET A 225 29.71 -3.50 -34.36
C MET A 225 29.78 -4.69 -33.39
N LEU A 226 28.68 -5.45 -33.30
CA LEU A 226 28.68 -6.75 -32.64
C LEU A 226 29.44 -7.77 -33.51
N SER A 227 30.14 -8.70 -32.85
CA SER A 227 30.72 -9.84 -33.54
C SER A 227 29.63 -10.81 -34.03
N GLU A 228 29.94 -11.62 -35.05
CA GLU A 228 29.00 -12.61 -35.58
C GLU A 228 28.54 -13.61 -34.50
N THR A 229 29.43 -13.99 -33.59
CA THR A 229 29.12 -14.89 -32.48
C THR A 229 28.14 -14.25 -31.50
N GLU A 230 28.28 -12.96 -31.18
CA GLU A 230 27.32 -12.22 -30.35
C GLU A 230 25.98 -12.07 -31.05
N MET A 231 25.96 -11.80 -32.35
CA MET A 231 24.71 -11.72 -33.13
C MET A 231 23.95 -13.05 -33.13
N VAL A 232 24.65 -14.17 -33.30
CA VAL A 232 24.06 -15.52 -33.20
C VAL A 232 23.52 -15.78 -31.80
N GLN A 233 24.25 -15.42 -30.74
CA GLN A 233 23.76 -15.58 -29.36
C GLN A 233 22.49 -14.76 -29.08
N LEU A 234 22.44 -13.53 -29.58
CA LEU A 234 21.29 -12.64 -29.41
C LEU A 234 20.07 -13.10 -30.22
N SER A 235 20.28 -13.71 -31.39
CA SER A 235 19.19 -14.16 -32.28
C SER A 235 18.17 -15.05 -31.56
N HIS A 236 18.61 -15.92 -30.64
CA HIS A 236 17.71 -16.79 -29.89
C HIS A 236 16.77 -16.01 -28.96
N LEU A 237 17.31 -14.98 -28.30
CA LEU A 237 16.56 -14.16 -27.35
C LEU A 237 15.63 -13.18 -28.08
N VAL A 238 16.09 -12.68 -29.24
CA VAL A 238 15.29 -11.85 -30.14
C VAL A 238 14.15 -12.64 -30.77
N ALA A 239 14.37 -13.89 -31.18
CA ALA A 239 13.29 -14.76 -31.68
C ALA A 239 12.16 -14.88 -30.64
N LEU A 240 12.51 -15.11 -29.38
CA LEU A 240 11.54 -15.15 -28.28
C LEU A 240 10.83 -13.81 -28.08
N LEU A 241 11.53 -12.69 -28.22
CA LEU A 241 10.95 -11.35 -28.09
C LEU A 241 9.94 -11.09 -29.21
N LEU A 242 10.28 -11.41 -30.47
CA LEU A 242 9.45 -11.21 -31.64
C LEU A 242 8.17 -12.07 -31.64
N ARG A 243 8.15 -13.19 -30.92
CA ARG A 243 6.91 -13.97 -30.69
C ARG A 243 5.87 -13.24 -29.83
N HIS A 244 6.28 -12.25 -29.05
CA HIS A 244 5.41 -11.57 -28.09
C HIS A 244 5.27 -10.06 -28.33
N MET A 245 5.96 -9.52 -29.34
CA MET A 245 6.04 -8.09 -29.60
C MET A 245 6.23 -7.82 -31.10
N PRO A 246 5.55 -6.82 -31.68
CA PRO A 246 5.77 -6.40 -33.07
C PRO A 246 7.22 -6.01 -33.36
N ARG A 247 7.68 -6.21 -34.61
CA ARG A 247 9.04 -5.87 -35.04
C ARG A 247 9.40 -4.40 -34.81
N SER A 248 8.46 -3.47 -34.99
CA SER A 248 8.65 -2.04 -34.76
C SER A 248 8.97 -1.74 -33.30
N GLU A 249 8.17 -2.25 -32.37
CA GLU A 249 8.38 -2.09 -30.92
C GLU A 249 9.68 -2.78 -30.46
N ALA A 250 9.97 -3.97 -30.98
CA ALA A 250 11.22 -4.65 -30.70
C ALA A 250 12.43 -3.85 -31.20
N LYS A 251 12.34 -3.23 -32.38
CA LYS A 251 13.39 -2.35 -32.92
C LYS A 251 13.60 -1.16 -31.99
N GLU A 252 12.55 -0.43 -31.64
CA GLU A 252 12.65 0.72 -30.74
C GLU A 252 13.27 0.34 -29.39
N LEU A 253 12.82 -0.77 -28.78
CA LEU A 253 13.36 -1.27 -27.52
C LEU A 253 14.87 -1.58 -27.61
N LEU A 254 15.30 -2.17 -28.72
CA LEU A 254 16.67 -2.63 -28.92
C LEU A 254 17.61 -1.53 -29.44
N THR A 255 17.10 -0.44 -30.02
CA THR A 255 17.93 0.69 -30.50
C THR A 255 17.89 1.91 -29.58
N ALA A 256 16.96 1.99 -28.62
CA ALA A 256 16.89 3.12 -27.69
C ALA A 256 18.17 3.28 -26.84
N GLN A 257 18.76 4.47 -26.74
CA GLN A 257 19.88 4.75 -25.80
C GLN A 257 21.06 3.75 -25.87
N VAL A 258 21.40 3.25 -27.05
CA VAL A 258 22.49 2.27 -27.22
C VAL A 258 23.88 2.94 -27.16
N ALA A 259 23.96 4.22 -27.52
CA ALA A 259 25.19 5.01 -27.52
C ALA A 259 25.98 5.00 -26.18
N SER A 260 25.29 4.90 -25.04
CA SER A 260 25.92 4.92 -23.70
C SER A 260 26.36 3.55 -23.19
N ALA A 261 26.13 2.47 -23.94
CA ALA A 261 26.40 1.11 -23.48
C ALA A 261 27.90 0.75 -23.64
N THR A 262 28.54 0.33 -22.54
CA THR A 262 29.91 -0.22 -22.56
C THR A 262 29.95 -1.55 -23.32
N ASP A 263 28.93 -2.40 -23.13
CA ASP A 263 28.78 -3.71 -23.76
C ASP A 263 27.36 -3.83 -24.33
N LEU A 264 27.28 -3.85 -25.66
CA LEU A 264 26.02 -3.85 -26.39
C LEU A 264 25.29 -5.19 -26.26
N ALA A 265 25.99 -6.31 -26.37
CA ALA A 265 25.39 -7.63 -26.28
C ALA A 265 24.75 -7.86 -24.90
N LYS A 266 25.43 -7.45 -23.82
CA LYS A 266 24.87 -7.51 -22.46
C LYS A 266 23.66 -6.61 -22.29
N LEU A 267 23.67 -5.38 -22.84
CA LEU A 267 22.54 -4.47 -22.75
C LEU A 267 21.30 -5.04 -23.45
N ILE A 268 21.46 -5.52 -24.69
CA ILE A 268 20.37 -6.12 -25.48
C ILE A 268 19.81 -7.34 -24.75
N THR A 269 20.67 -8.24 -24.29
CA THR A 269 20.29 -9.43 -23.51
C THR A 269 19.46 -9.05 -22.27
N TRP A 270 19.92 -8.06 -21.51
CA TRP A 270 19.22 -7.60 -20.31
C TRP A 270 17.85 -7.00 -20.64
N ARG A 271 17.76 -6.17 -21.68
CA ARG A 271 16.49 -5.53 -22.08
C ARG A 271 15.48 -6.54 -22.56
N ALA A 272 15.85 -7.36 -23.54
CA ALA A 272 14.96 -8.38 -24.09
C ALA A 272 14.54 -9.38 -22.99
N GLY A 273 15.45 -9.78 -22.11
CA GLY A 273 15.13 -10.61 -20.95
C GLY A 273 14.16 -9.96 -19.95
N ARG A 274 14.35 -8.66 -19.64
CA ARG A 274 13.46 -7.90 -18.76
C ARG A 274 12.05 -7.79 -19.35
N THR A 275 11.95 -7.47 -20.64
CA THR A 275 10.69 -7.32 -21.37
C THR A 275 9.93 -8.64 -21.45
N LEU A 276 10.60 -9.73 -21.83
CA LEU A 276 10.03 -11.08 -21.83
C LEU A 276 9.51 -11.50 -20.45
N ASN A 277 10.22 -11.16 -19.38
CA ASN A 277 9.75 -11.42 -18.02
C ASN A 277 8.56 -10.53 -17.61
N GLY A 278 8.44 -9.33 -18.18
CA GLY A 278 7.26 -8.48 -18.05
C GLY A 278 6.04 -9.12 -18.72
N LEU A 279 6.19 -9.49 -20.00
CA LEU A 279 5.15 -10.11 -20.82
C LEU A 279 4.68 -11.46 -20.26
N ARG A 280 5.59 -12.30 -19.75
CA ARG A 280 5.21 -13.55 -19.07
C ARG A 280 4.39 -13.29 -17.80
N ARG A 281 4.67 -12.20 -17.08
CA ARG A 281 3.90 -11.85 -15.87
C ARG A 281 2.54 -11.26 -16.21
N SER A 282 2.46 -10.41 -17.24
CA SER A 282 1.16 -9.90 -17.71
C SER A 282 0.31 -11.03 -18.26
N HIS A 283 0.88 -11.93 -19.06
CA HIS A 283 0.17 -13.10 -19.57
C HIS A 283 -0.35 -13.99 -18.44
N ARG A 284 0.49 -14.35 -17.45
CA ARG A 284 0.02 -15.12 -16.29
C ARG A 284 -1.09 -14.42 -15.50
N ARG A 285 -1.07 -13.08 -15.43
CA ARG A 285 -2.14 -12.31 -14.80
C ARG A 285 -3.40 -12.35 -15.64
N ALA A 286 -3.28 -12.13 -16.94
CA ALA A 286 -4.40 -12.21 -17.87
C ALA A 286 -5.06 -13.60 -17.89
N THR A 287 -4.28 -14.68 -17.79
CA THR A 287 -4.83 -16.04 -17.70
C THR A 287 -5.35 -16.40 -16.30
N ALA A 288 -4.86 -15.75 -15.25
CA ALA A 288 -5.33 -15.97 -13.88
C ALA A 288 -6.59 -15.16 -13.57
N ILE A 289 -6.79 -14.05 -14.27
CA ILE A 289 -8.06 -13.33 -14.31
C ILE A 289 -8.93 -14.17 -15.25
N GLN A 290 -9.79 -15.02 -14.70
CA GLN A 290 -10.91 -15.55 -15.47
C GLN A 290 -11.73 -14.34 -15.90
N VAL A 291 -11.60 -13.95 -17.17
CA VAL A 291 -12.52 -13.01 -17.79
C VAL A 291 -13.80 -13.79 -17.91
N ASP A 292 -14.76 -13.43 -17.07
CA ASP A 292 -16.10 -13.94 -17.19
C ASP A 292 -16.72 -13.30 -18.44
N ASP A 293 -17.07 -14.12 -19.43
CA ASP A 293 -17.46 -13.67 -20.77
C ASP A 293 -18.68 -12.74 -20.74
N ASP A 294 -19.54 -12.89 -19.73
CA ASP A 294 -20.76 -12.09 -19.57
C ASP A 294 -20.62 -10.96 -18.52
N GLY A 295 -19.44 -10.84 -17.89
CA GLY A 295 -19.21 -9.88 -16.80
C GLY A 295 -20.04 -10.13 -15.53
N SER A 296 -20.68 -11.29 -15.40
CA SER A 296 -21.51 -11.69 -14.26
C SER A 296 -20.74 -11.69 -12.93
N ALA A 297 -19.47 -12.09 -12.92
CA ALA A 297 -18.58 -12.07 -11.77
C ALA A 297 -18.23 -10.64 -11.35
N HIS A 298 -18.10 -9.73 -12.32
CA HIS A 298 -17.91 -8.31 -12.05
C HIS A 298 -19.21 -7.67 -11.52
N ALA A 299 -20.36 -8.01 -12.08
CA ALA A 299 -21.67 -7.58 -11.58
C ALA A 299 -21.94 -8.10 -10.16
N ALA A 300 -21.64 -9.37 -9.89
CA ALA A 300 -21.74 -9.98 -8.56
C ALA A 300 -20.80 -9.32 -7.55
N TRP A 301 -19.56 -8.99 -7.97
CA TRP A 301 -18.63 -8.24 -7.13
C TRP A 301 -19.13 -6.83 -6.82
N LEU A 302 -19.71 -6.12 -7.80
CA LEU A 302 -20.33 -4.81 -7.59
C LEU A 302 -21.53 -4.90 -6.66
N ALA A 303 -22.40 -5.90 -6.82
CA ALA A 303 -23.56 -6.14 -5.96
C ALA A 303 -23.13 -6.42 -4.51
N ALA A 304 -22.16 -7.33 -4.31
CA ALA A 304 -21.61 -7.62 -2.99
C ALA A 304 -20.96 -6.39 -2.33
N ASN A 305 -20.33 -5.51 -3.11
CA ASN A 305 -19.79 -4.26 -2.60
C ASN A 305 -20.89 -3.23 -2.28
N ALA A 306 -21.95 -3.17 -3.07
CA ALA A 306 -23.11 -2.34 -2.78
C ALA A 306 -23.76 -2.76 -1.45
N GLU A 307 -23.95 -4.06 -1.24
CA GLU A 307 -24.47 -4.62 0.02
C GLU A 307 -23.57 -4.32 1.22
N ARG A 308 -22.25 -4.43 1.06
CA ARG A 308 -21.31 -4.04 2.13
C ARG A 308 -21.41 -2.55 2.45
N ASN A 309 -21.57 -1.71 1.43
CA ASN A 309 -21.69 -0.28 1.60
C ASN A 309 -23.01 0.13 2.25
N THR A 310 -24.13 -0.50 1.90
CA THR A 310 -25.42 -0.28 2.56
C THR A 310 -25.37 -0.74 4.01
N ALA A 311 -24.85 -1.94 4.28
CA ALA A 311 -24.68 -2.44 5.65
C ALA A 311 -23.75 -1.51 6.48
N ALA A 312 -22.71 -0.94 5.87
CA ALA A 312 -21.85 0.04 6.54
C ALA A 312 -22.53 1.40 6.75
N ALA A 313 -23.45 1.81 5.87
CA ALA A 313 -24.25 3.01 6.04
C ALA A 313 -25.27 2.85 7.17
N GLU A 314 -25.97 1.72 7.22
CA GLU A 314 -26.93 1.39 8.29
C GLU A 314 -26.25 1.38 9.67
N ARG A 315 -25.09 0.72 9.78
CA ARG A 315 -24.29 0.75 11.03
C ARG A 315 -23.92 2.17 11.44
N ARG A 316 -23.51 3.02 10.49
CA ARG A 316 -23.21 4.43 10.77
C ARG A 316 -24.45 5.19 11.27
N THR A 317 -25.61 4.98 10.66
CA THR A 317 -26.86 5.61 11.13
C THR A 317 -27.25 5.14 12.54
N ALA A 318 -27.11 3.84 12.83
CA ALA A 318 -27.39 3.29 14.16
C ALA A 318 -26.46 3.88 15.22
N LEU A 319 -25.16 3.99 14.93
CA LEU A 319 -24.18 4.61 15.83
C LEU A 319 -24.48 6.09 16.09
N VAL A 320 -24.90 6.84 15.06
CA VAL A 320 -25.30 8.26 15.22
C VAL A 320 -26.54 8.40 16.11
N GLU A 321 -27.55 7.56 15.92
CA GLU A 321 -28.75 7.57 16.77
C GLU A 321 -28.46 7.16 18.21
N GLU A 322 -27.58 6.18 18.43
CA GLU A 322 -27.13 5.81 19.76
C GLU A 322 -26.37 6.97 20.44
N ALA A 323 -25.48 7.65 19.71
CA ALA A 323 -24.76 8.82 20.21
C ALA A 323 -25.74 9.96 20.58
N ARG A 324 -26.75 10.23 19.75
CA ARG A 324 -27.81 11.21 20.04
C ARG A 324 -28.61 10.84 21.29
N ARG A 325 -28.93 9.56 21.48
CA ARG A 325 -29.63 9.07 22.67
C ARG A 325 -28.80 9.27 23.93
N ARG A 326 -27.51 8.93 23.90
CA ARG A 326 -26.58 9.16 25.02
C ARG A 326 -26.42 10.65 25.34
N ALA A 327 -26.32 11.51 24.32
CA ALA A 327 -26.25 12.95 24.51
C ALA A 327 -27.49 13.51 25.24
N ARG A 328 -28.70 13.06 24.85
CA ARG A 328 -29.95 13.43 25.54
C ARG A 328 -29.98 12.95 26.99
N GLN A 329 -29.53 11.72 27.27
CA GLN A 329 -29.45 11.20 28.64
C GLN A 329 -28.47 12.00 29.52
N ILE A 330 -27.33 12.41 28.97
CA ILE A 330 -26.35 13.24 29.69
C ILE A 330 -26.91 14.64 29.94
N GLY A 331 -27.59 15.23 28.95
CA GLY A 331 -28.28 16.52 29.09
C GLY A 331 -29.30 16.51 30.22
N GLY A 332 -30.21 15.52 30.22
CA GLY A 332 -31.24 15.39 31.26
C GLY A 332 -30.67 15.14 32.67
N ARG A 333 -29.55 14.41 32.80
CA ARG A 333 -28.86 14.25 34.09
C ARG A 333 -28.28 15.58 34.59
N ARG A 334 -27.69 16.39 33.71
CA ARG A 334 -27.13 17.69 34.08
C ARG A 334 -28.21 18.69 34.49
N GLU A 335 -29.36 18.66 33.83
CA GLU A 335 -30.53 19.48 34.22
C GLU A 335 -31.05 19.05 35.59
N ALA A 336 -31.25 17.74 35.82
CA ALA A 336 -31.67 17.24 37.12
C ALA A 336 -30.68 17.57 38.26
N ASP A 337 -29.37 17.45 38.00
CA ASP A 337 -28.32 17.84 38.96
C ASP A 337 -28.32 19.36 39.23
N ALA A 338 -28.66 20.18 38.22
CA ALA A 338 -28.75 21.64 38.37
C ALA A 338 -29.99 22.03 39.19
N ASP A 339 -31.13 21.40 38.93
CA ASP A 339 -32.37 21.60 39.68
C ASP A 339 -32.20 21.17 41.15
N ALA A 340 -31.57 20.02 41.40
CA ALA A 340 -31.27 19.56 42.75
C ALA A 340 -30.38 20.55 43.53
N ARG A 341 -29.40 21.17 42.87
CA ARG A 341 -28.54 22.21 43.47
C ARG A 341 -29.30 23.52 43.75
N LEU A 342 -30.25 23.89 42.90
CA LEU A 342 -31.12 25.05 43.12
C LEU A 342 -32.05 24.82 44.30
N ASP A 343 -32.64 23.63 44.43
CA ASP A 343 -33.45 23.23 45.57
C ASP A 343 -32.65 23.24 46.88
N GLU A 344 -31.41 22.73 46.85
CA GLU A 344 -30.55 22.71 48.03
C GLU A 344 -30.12 24.12 48.47
N ARG A 345 -29.92 25.06 47.53
CA ARG A 345 -29.69 26.48 47.83
C ARG A 345 -30.93 27.20 48.36
N SER A 346 -32.12 26.76 47.94
CA SER A 346 -33.39 27.36 48.35
C SER A 346 -33.84 26.84 49.73
N ARG A 347 -33.16 25.83 50.27
CA ARG A 347 -33.44 25.29 51.60
C ARG A 347 -33.07 26.34 52.66
N PRO A 348 -34.04 26.85 53.45
CA PRO A 348 -33.77 27.90 54.43
C PRO A 348 -32.75 27.39 55.44
N THR A 349 -31.63 28.09 55.53
CA THR A 349 -30.56 27.79 56.49
C THR A 349 -31.16 27.92 57.88
N ARG A 350 -31.30 26.79 58.58
CA ARG A 350 -31.84 26.75 59.94
C ARG A 350 -30.97 27.66 60.82
N PRO A 351 -31.54 28.66 61.52
CA PRO A 351 -30.76 29.54 62.36
C PRO A 351 -30.08 28.69 63.44
N SER A 352 -28.76 28.69 63.43
CA SER A 352 -27.93 28.12 64.48
C SER A 352 -28.17 28.92 65.76
N SER A 353 -28.73 28.25 66.77
CA SER A 353 -28.90 28.79 68.12
C SER A 353 -27.56 29.25 68.70
N PRO A 354 -27.52 30.39 69.41
CA PRO A 354 -26.35 30.82 70.16
C PRO A 354 -26.31 30.06 71.49
N GLU A 355 -25.49 29.01 71.59
CA GLU A 355 -25.18 28.37 72.87
C GLU A 355 -23.85 28.90 73.43
N GLY A 356 -23.97 29.62 74.55
CA GLY A 356 -23.20 29.32 75.75
C GLY A 356 -21.73 29.72 75.77
N LEU A 357 -21.48 30.98 76.14
CA LEU A 357 -20.32 31.35 76.95
C LEU A 357 -20.32 30.55 78.27
N ASN A 358 -19.30 29.72 78.50
CA ASN A 358 -18.80 29.41 79.83
C ASN A 358 -17.32 29.03 79.74
N GLY A 359 -16.48 29.80 80.42
CA GLY A 359 -15.05 29.55 80.53
C GLY A 359 -14.70 28.60 81.67
N ALA A 360 -13.54 27.95 81.57
CA ALA A 360 -12.66 27.67 82.71
C ALA A 360 -11.29 27.20 82.18
N THR A 361 -10.28 27.98 82.57
CA THR A 361 -8.86 27.67 82.78
C THR A 361 -8.44 26.21 82.91
N GLY A 362 -7.27 25.86 82.34
CA GLY A 362 -6.42 24.80 82.88
C GLY A 362 -5.51 24.07 81.89
N THR A 363 -4.24 24.52 81.84
CA THR A 363 -3.02 23.69 81.83
C THR A 363 -2.70 22.81 80.60
N GLY A 364 -1.52 23.04 79.99
CA GLY A 364 -0.87 22.12 79.02
C GLY A 364 -0.45 20.76 79.63
N PRO A 365 0.26 19.84 78.92
CA PRO A 365 1.21 20.12 77.82
C PRO A 365 1.19 19.14 76.61
N ALA A 366 2.07 19.46 75.66
CA ALA A 366 2.84 18.56 74.77
C ALA A 366 2.23 18.02 73.44
N PRO A 367 3.05 17.99 72.36
CA PRO A 367 2.63 17.58 71.02
C PRO A 367 2.67 16.05 70.86
N SER A 368 1.53 15.45 70.53
CA SER A 368 1.48 14.03 70.14
C SER A 368 1.60 13.91 68.62
N THR A 369 2.82 13.56 68.23
CA THR A 369 3.24 13.03 66.94
C THR A 369 2.32 11.88 66.51
N VAL A 370 1.53 12.07 65.45
CA VAL A 370 0.80 10.96 64.82
C VAL A 370 1.79 10.14 63.99
N PRO A 371 1.83 8.81 64.17
CA PRO A 371 2.82 7.95 63.54
C PRO A 371 2.50 7.75 62.05
N ARG A 372 3.53 7.99 61.26
CA ARG A 372 3.72 7.54 59.88
C ARG A 372 3.43 6.04 59.83
N ALA A 373 2.32 5.67 59.20
CA ALA A 373 2.01 4.28 58.89
C ALA A 373 3.18 3.65 58.13
N ALA A 374 3.74 2.60 58.73
CA ALA A 374 4.82 1.81 58.18
C ALA A 374 4.39 1.24 56.82
N GLN A 375 5.07 1.68 55.77
CA GLN A 375 5.14 0.95 54.52
C GLN A 375 5.86 -0.37 54.81
N GLY A 376 5.10 -1.44 55.01
CA GLY A 376 5.64 -2.78 54.95
C GLY A 376 6.21 -3.03 53.54
N PRO A 377 7.35 -3.73 53.41
CA PRO A 377 7.84 -4.12 52.11
C PRO A 377 6.82 -5.07 51.49
N LEU A 378 6.17 -4.61 50.41
CA LEU A 378 5.49 -5.47 49.46
C LEU A 378 6.51 -6.51 48.98
N ARG A 379 6.47 -7.69 49.59
CA ARG A 379 7.09 -8.89 49.01
C ARG A 379 6.43 -9.08 47.66
N ALA A 380 7.16 -8.77 46.60
CA ALA A 380 6.84 -9.22 45.27
C ALA A 380 6.75 -10.75 45.32
N ALA A 381 5.52 -11.27 45.31
CA ALA A 381 5.29 -12.63 44.89
C ALA A 381 5.70 -12.68 43.42
N THR A 382 6.95 -13.07 43.18
CA THR A 382 7.37 -13.58 41.88
C THR A 382 6.64 -14.90 41.68
N GLU A 383 5.38 -14.83 41.25
CA GLU A 383 4.82 -15.91 40.46
C GLU A 383 5.76 -16.07 39.27
N SER A 384 6.38 -17.25 39.17
CA SER A 384 7.36 -17.50 38.13
C SER A 384 6.68 -17.30 36.78
N TRP A 385 7.37 -16.56 35.90
CA TRP A 385 6.94 -16.29 34.52
C TRP A 385 6.42 -17.54 33.79
N GLU A 386 6.97 -18.71 34.14
CA GLU A 386 6.59 -20.03 33.62
C GLU A 386 5.16 -20.46 33.96
N VAL A 387 4.59 -20.05 35.10
CA VAL A 387 3.20 -20.36 35.47
C VAL A 387 2.22 -19.53 34.64
N PHE A 388 2.55 -18.25 34.42
CA PHE A 388 1.75 -17.35 33.57
C PHE A 388 1.76 -17.79 32.10
N GLU A 389 2.94 -18.17 31.57
CA GLU A 389 3.07 -18.62 30.17
C GLU A 389 2.29 -19.92 29.91
N ARG A 390 2.30 -20.84 30.89
CA ARG A 390 1.58 -22.11 30.80
C ARG A 390 0.06 -21.91 30.86
N ASP A 391 -0.43 -20.98 31.68
CA ASP A 391 -1.87 -20.71 31.81
C ASP A 391 -2.45 -19.93 30.61
N VAL A 392 -1.64 -19.05 30.01
CA VAL A 392 -1.99 -18.34 28.76
C VAL A 392 -2.03 -19.28 27.56
N LEU A 393 -1.07 -20.19 27.44
CA LEU A 393 -1.05 -21.18 26.34
C LEU A 393 -2.22 -22.19 26.45
N HIS A 394 -2.63 -22.55 27.68
CA HIS A 394 -3.75 -23.49 27.87
C HIS A 394 -5.13 -22.86 27.57
N ARG A 395 -5.28 -21.54 27.74
CA ARG A 395 -6.54 -20.81 27.46
C ARG A 395 -6.73 -20.46 25.97
N HIS A 396 -5.68 -20.52 25.16
CA HIS A 396 -5.73 -20.16 23.73
C HIS A 396 -5.54 -21.34 22.77
N ALA A 397 -5.52 -22.58 23.28
CA ALA A 397 -5.63 -23.76 22.43
C ALA A 397 -7.06 -23.85 21.86
N VAL A 398 -7.24 -23.35 20.63
CA VAL A 398 -8.49 -23.46 19.87
C VAL A 398 -8.74 -24.94 19.55
N PRO A 399 -9.91 -25.51 19.89
CA PRO A 399 -10.26 -26.86 19.44
C PRO A 399 -10.44 -26.84 17.91
N VAL A 400 -9.65 -27.67 17.23
CA VAL A 400 -9.81 -27.95 15.80
C VAL A 400 -11.18 -28.60 15.61
N SER A 401 -12.14 -27.85 15.06
CA SER A 401 -13.43 -28.42 14.67
C SER A 401 -13.27 -29.25 13.40
N PRO A 402 -13.89 -30.44 13.31
CA PRO A 402 -13.88 -31.24 12.10
C PRO A 402 -14.63 -30.53 10.97
N GLU A 403 -14.07 -30.64 9.77
CA GLU A 403 -14.58 -30.11 8.50
C GLU A 403 -16.03 -30.57 8.27
N PRO A 404 -16.98 -29.67 7.94
CA PRO A 404 -18.34 -30.11 7.61
C PRO A 404 -18.37 -30.81 6.24
N PRO A 405 -19.25 -31.80 6.05
CA PRO A 405 -19.36 -32.52 4.79
C PRO A 405 -19.87 -31.59 3.68
N ARG A 406 -19.20 -31.65 2.52
CA ARG A 406 -19.59 -30.93 1.30
C ARG A 406 -20.95 -31.45 0.82
N LEU A 407 -21.96 -30.60 0.90
CA LEU A 407 -23.23 -30.80 0.22
C LEU A 407 -23.08 -30.36 -1.24
N SER A 408 -23.43 -31.25 -2.16
CA SER A 408 -23.50 -31.00 -3.59
C SER A 408 -24.64 -30.02 -3.88
N GLU A 409 -24.30 -28.83 -4.38
CA GLU A 409 -25.29 -27.89 -4.91
C GLU A 409 -25.84 -28.41 -6.26
N PRO A 410 -27.15 -28.25 -6.53
CA PRO A 410 -27.75 -28.67 -7.80
C PRO A 410 -27.34 -27.69 -8.92
N GLU A 411 -26.93 -28.24 -10.07
CA GLU A 411 -26.64 -27.44 -11.27
C GLU A 411 -27.92 -26.71 -11.73
N PRO A 412 -27.84 -25.42 -12.07
CA PRO A 412 -28.97 -24.71 -12.65
C PRO A 412 -29.21 -25.18 -14.09
N GLU A 413 -30.43 -25.64 -14.38
CA GLU A 413 -30.88 -25.93 -15.74
C GLU A 413 -30.84 -24.64 -16.59
N HIS A 414 -29.80 -24.52 -17.43
CA HIS A 414 -29.75 -23.52 -18.49
C HIS A 414 -30.68 -23.95 -19.63
N THR A 415 -31.73 -23.18 -19.86
CA THR A 415 -32.65 -23.38 -20.98
C THR A 415 -32.10 -22.65 -22.21
N ALA A 416 -31.81 -23.41 -23.27
CA ALA A 416 -31.21 -22.93 -24.52
C ALA A 416 -32.02 -21.82 -25.26
N GLU A 417 -33.25 -21.53 -24.82
CA GLU A 417 -34.05 -20.43 -25.34
C GLU A 417 -33.56 -19.05 -24.88
N ALA A 418 -32.99 -18.94 -23.67
CA ALA A 418 -32.47 -17.66 -23.17
C ALA A 418 -31.25 -17.18 -23.97
N ASP A 419 -30.37 -18.12 -24.35
CA ASP A 419 -29.15 -17.83 -25.12
C ASP A 419 -29.47 -17.41 -26.57
N ALA A 420 -30.51 -17.98 -27.17
CA ALA A 420 -30.94 -17.62 -28.52
C ALA A 420 -31.48 -16.18 -28.60
N ALA A 421 -32.20 -15.72 -27.58
CA ALA A 421 -32.71 -14.35 -27.50
C ALA A 421 -31.60 -13.32 -27.27
N ALA A 422 -30.61 -13.65 -26.42
CA ALA A 422 -29.45 -12.80 -26.18
C ALA A 422 -28.59 -12.62 -27.45
N LEU A 423 -28.30 -13.72 -28.16
CA LEU A 423 -27.57 -13.68 -29.43
C LEU A 423 -28.31 -12.92 -30.53
N ALA A 424 -29.65 -12.97 -30.57
CA ALA A 424 -30.45 -12.21 -31.52
C ALA A 424 -30.38 -10.70 -31.24
N ALA A 425 -30.41 -10.30 -29.95
CA ALA A 425 -30.30 -8.91 -29.54
C ALA A 425 -28.91 -8.32 -29.87
N GLU A 426 -27.85 -9.09 -29.64
CA GLU A 426 -26.47 -8.66 -29.93
C GLU A 426 -26.24 -8.46 -31.44
N ARG A 427 -26.76 -9.37 -32.28
CA ARG A 427 -26.70 -9.23 -33.74
C ARG A 427 -27.48 -8.01 -34.25
N ALA A 428 -28.65 -7.74 -33.69
CA ALA A 428 -29.44 -6.56 -34.06
C ALA A 428 -28.70 -5.25 -33.72
N TRP A 429 -28.04 -5.21 -32.55
CA TRP A 429 -27.24 -4.07 -32.12
C TRP A 429 -26.03 -3.83 -33.03
N LEU A 430 -25.30 -4.89 -33.42
CA LEU A 430 -24.17 -4.77 -34.35
C LEU A 430 -24.58 -4.22 -35.72
N VAL A 431 -25.73 -4.65 -36.25
CA VAL A 431 -26.27 -4.14 -37.53
C VAL A 431 -26.60 -2.64 -37.43
N GLN A 432 -27.22 -2.19 -36.34
CA GLN A 432 -27.48 -0.77 -36.12
C GLN A 432 -26.19 0.06 -36.04
N MET A 433 -25.16 -0.46 -35.37
CA MET A 433 -23.90 0.24 -35.17
C MET A 433 -23.12 0.39 -36.49
N MET A 434 -23.18 -0.61 -37.38
CA MET A 434 -22.61 -0.50 -38.72
C MET A 434 -23.38 0.49 -39.61
N ALA A 435 -24.72 0.50 -39.54
CA ALA A 435 -25.55 1.43 -40.30
C ALA A 435 -25.34 2.90 -39.88
N ALA A 436 -25.11 3.15 -38.58
CA ALA A 436 -24.77 4.49 -38.09
C ALA A 436 -23.43 4.97 -38.67
N ARG A 437 -22.40 4.10 -38.68
CA ARG A 437 -21.07 4.44 -39.22
C ARG A 437 -21.06 4.66 -40.73
N SER A 438 -21.87 3.93 -41.50
CA SER A 438 -21.99 4.18 -42.94
C SER A 438 -22.69 5.51 -43.24
N SER A 439 -23.62 5.93 -42.39
CA SER A 439 -24.33 7.20 -42.51
C SER A 439 -23.39 8.39 -42.24
N ASP A 440 -22.55 8.31 -41.21
CA ASP A 440 -21.55 9.34 -40.90
C ASP A 440 -20.49 9.48 -42.01
N ALA A 441 -20.11 8.37 -42.64
CA ALA A 441 -19.18 8.36 -43.77
C ALA A 441 -19.76 8.95 -45.07
N GLN A 442 -21.09 8.96 -45.22
CA GLN A 442 -21.77 9.59 -46.35
C GLN A 442 -22.03 11.09 -46.14
N GLN A 443 -22.16 11.56 -44.89
CA GLN A 443 -22.32 12.99 -44.60
C GLN A 443 -21.00 13.78 -44.62
N SER A 444 -19.86 13.09 -44.62
CA SER A 444 -18.52 13.70 -44.67
C SER A 444 -17.93 13.78 -46.08
N ARG A 445 -18.74 13.52 -47.11
CA ARG A 445 -18.46 13.79 -48.53
C ARG A 445 -19.42 14.83 -49.05
#